data_AF-A0A2N6ESI3-F1
#
_entry.id   AF-A0A2N6ESI3-F1
#
_cell.length_a   1.000
_cell.length_b   1.000
_cell.length_c   1.000
_cell.angle_alpha   90.00
_cell.angle_beta   90.00
_cell.angle_gamma   90.00
#
_symmetry.space_group_name_H-M   'P 1'
#
loop_
_entity.id
_entity.type
_entity.pdbx_description
1 polymer ?
#
loop_
_entity_poly.entity_id
_entity_poly.type
_entity_poly.pdbx_seq_one_letter_code
_entity_poly.pdbx_strand_id
1 'polypeptide(L)'
;MNNQKGFTLIELIVVIVILGILSAVAVPKFIDVKSEAELSAAEGVYGAAQSATALNHAEKLVKGTSWTGTMITTGATLSSALDGGLPEGWVVGTTNTNQICFDKNGDADCTDAADDFVITVTAETATTKAQLAKSGLIW
;
A
#
# COMPACT_ATOMS: atom_id res chain seq x y z
N MET A 1 -32.95 50.51 -0.41
CA MET A 1 -33.66 49.61 0.52
C MET A 1 -33.32 48.19 0.10
N ASN A 2 -32.42 47.52 0.83
CA ASN A 2 -31.98 46.16 0.48
C ASN A 2 -33.02 45.15 0.96
N ASN A 3 -33.66 44.49 0.01
CA ASN A 3 -34.66 43.46 0.25
C ASN A 3 -33.96 42.14 0.59
N GLN A 4 -33.51 41.99 1.84
CA GLN A 4 -32.95 40.74 2.34
C GLN A 4 -34.08 39.71 2.48
N LYS A 5 -34.28 38.89 1.45
CA LYS A 5 -35.09 37.67 1.54
C LYS A 5 -34.30 36.66 2.38
N GLY A 6 -34.77 36.40 3.59
CA GLY A 6 -34.25 35.31 4.42
C GLY A 6 -34.64 33.95 3.82
N PHE A 7 -33.78 32.95 3.99
CA PHE A 7 -34.10 31.54 3.69
C PHE A 7 -35.26 31.07 4.56
N THR A 8 -36.19 30.30 3.98
CA THR A 8 -37.29 29.70 4.74
C THR A 8 -36.81 28.46 5.47
N LEU A 9 -37.42 28.17 6.64
CA LEU A 9 -37.13 26.94 7.39
C LEU A 9 -37.42 25.67 6.57
N ILE A 10 -38.45 25.72 5.71
CA ILE A 10 -38.81 24.59 4.85
C ILE A 10 -37.74 24.31 3.79
N GLU A 11 -37.11 25.33 3.22
CA GLU A 11 -36.00 25.16 2.27
C GLU A 11 -34.82 24.45 2.94
N LEU A 12 -34.47 24.83 4.17
CA LEU A 12 -33.39 24.17 4.90
C LEU A 12 -33.72 22.68 5.19
N ILE A 13 -34.97 22.39 5.58
CA ILE A 13 -35.41 21.02 5.90
C ILE A 13 -35.39 20.13 4.65
N VAL A 14 -35.86 20.63 3.51
CA VAL A 14 -35.84 19.84 2.26
C VAL A 14 -34.40 19.52 1.83
N VAL A 15 -33.47 20.46 1.99
CA VAL A 15 -32.06 20.24 1.65
C VAL A 15 -31.43 19.14 2.50
N ILE A 16 -31.61 19.16 3.82
CA ILE A 16 -31.04 18.11 4.69
C ILE A 16 -31.66 16.74 4.42
N VAL A 17 -32.94 16.67 4.03
CA VAL A 17 -33.60 15.41 3.66
C VAL A 17 -33.00 14.84 2.38
N ILE A 18 -32.80 15.68 1.36
CA ILE A 18 -32.17 15.25 0.10
C ILE A 18 -30.72 14.81 0.35
N LEU A 19 -29.95 15.58 1.11
CA LEU A 19 -28.57 15.21 1.48
C LEU A 19 -28.53 13.92 2.31
N GLY A 20 -29.51 13.67 3.18
CA GLY A 20 -29.63 12.43 3.94
C GLY A 20 -29.79 11.20 3.05
N ILE A 21 -30.69 11.27 2.05
CA ILE A 21 -30.92 10.16 1.10
C ILE A 21 -29.68 9.93 0.23
N LEU A 22 -29.08 11.00 -0.30
CA LEU A 22 -27.86 10.89 -1.11
C LEU A 22 -26.70 10.31 -0.31
N SER A 23 -26.54 10.71 0.95
CA SER A 23 -25.47 10.21 1.83
C SER A 23 -25.66 8.73 2.14
N ALA A 24 -26.89 8.28 2.38
CA ALA A 24 -27.18 6.87 2.69
C ALA A 24 -26.76 5.91 1.57
N VAL A 25 -26.85 6.33 0.30
CA VAL A 25 -26.42 5.52 -0.85
C VAL A 25 -24.95 5.76 -1.25
N ALA A 26 -24.43 6.96 -1.05
CA ALA A 26 -23.08 7.32 -1.47
C ALA A 26 -22.00 6.81 -0.52
N VAL A 27 -22.25 6.80 0.79
CA VAL A 27 -21.25 6.42 1.80
C VAL A 27 -20.75 4.97 1.65
N PRO A 28 -21.62 3.95 1.51
CA PRO A 28 -21.14 2.57 1.34
C PRO A 28 -20.27 2.42 0.10
N LYS A 29 -20.72 2.97 -1.04
CA LYS A 29 -19.98 2.93 -2.31
C LYS A 29 -18.64 3.65 -2.22
N PHE A 30 -18.58 4.76 -1.48
CA PHE A 30 -17.33 5.50 -1.30
C PHE A 30 -16.30 4.68 -0.51
N ILE A 31 -16.73 3.93 0.50
CA ILE A 31 -15.86 3.03 1.28
C ILE A 31 -15.30 1.91 0.39
N ASP A 32 -16.15 1.31 -0.44
CA ASP A 32 -15.72 0.23 -1.35
C ASP A 32 -14.67 0.72 -2.36
N VAL A 33 -14.94 1.85 -3.05
CA VAL A 33 -13.99 2.42 -4.03
C VAL A 33 -12.68 2.85 -3.37
N LYS A 34 -12.74 3.35 -2.12
CA LYS A 34 -11.53 3.69 -1.36
C LYS A 34 -10.68 2.45 -1.11
N SER A 35 -11.30 1.35 -0.67
CA SER A 35 -10.61 0.08 -0.42
C SER A 35 -9.98 -0.48 -1.71
N GLU A 36 -10.72 -0.45 -2.83
CA GLU A 36 -10.21 -0.87 -4.14
C GLU A 36 -9.02 -0.02 -4.61
N ALA A 37 -9.07 1.31 -4.39
CA ALA A 37 -7.98 2.21 -4.74
C ALA A 37 -6.72 1.94 -3.90
N GLU A 38 -6.87 1.71 -2.59
CA GLU A 38 -5.77 1.33 -1.71
C GLU A 38 -5.14 -0.01 -2.14
N LEU A 39 -5.97 -1.00 -2.49
CA LEU A 39 -5.48 -2.28 -2.99
C LEU A 39 -4.72 -2.11 -4.31
N SER A 40 -5.25 -1.36 -5.26
CA SER A 40 -4.58 -1.12 -6.55
C SER A 40 -3.24 -0.40 -6.38
N ALA A 41 -3.18 0.57 -5.46
CA ALA A 41 -1.92 1.23 -5.11
C ALA A 41 -0.91 0.22 -4.52
N ALA A 42 -1.36 -0.67 -3.63
CA ALA A 42 -0.50 -1.67 -3.03
C ALA A 42 0.01 -2.71 -4.03
N GLU A 43 -0.82 -3.11 -5.01
CA GLU A 43 -0.40 -3.96 -6.12
C GLU A 43 0.64 -3.27 -7.02
N GLY A 44 0.53 -1.96 -7.22
CA GLY A 44 1.54 -1.16 -7.91
C GLY A 44 2.90 -1.23 -7.23
N VAL A 45 2.93 -1.07 -5.90
CA VAL A 45 4.16 -1.21 -5.10
C VAL A 45 4.74 -2.62 -5.20
N TYR A 46 3.89 -3.65 -5.11
CA TYR A 46 4.32 -5.03 -5.28
C TYR A 46 4.95 -5.29 -6.65
N GLY A 47 4.35 -4.79 -7.74
CA GLY A 47 4.91 -4.92 -9.10
C GLY A 47 6.25 -4.20 -9.26
N ALA A 48 6.39 -3.01 -8.65
CA ALA A 48 7.65 -2.29 -8.62
C ALA A 48 8.73 -3.07 -7.85
N ALA A 49 8.40 -3.63 -6.68
CA ALA A 49 9.30 -4.45 -5.89
C ALA A 49 9.76 -5.72 -6.65
N GLN A 50 8.86 -6.40 -7.34
CA GLN A 50 9.23 -7.54 -8.19
C GLN A 50 10.23 -7.14 -9.29
N SER A 51 9.99 -6.00 -9.93
CA SER A 51 10.88 -5.50 -10.98
C SER A 51 12.26 -5.15 -10.42
N ALA A 52 12.30 -4.47 -9.27
CA ALA A 52 13.54 -4.10 -8.59
C ALA A 52 14.38 -5.34 -8.19
N THR A 53 13.74 -6.37 -7.61
CA THR A 53 14.45 -7.61 -7.24
C THR A 53 15.01 -8.35 -8.46
N ALA A 54 14.28 -8.37 -9.58
CA ALA A 54 14.74 -8.98 -10.82
C ALA A 54 15.94 -8.23 -11.42
N LEU A 55 15.90 -6.90 -11.44
CA LEU A 55 16.99 -6.06 -11.94
C LEU A 55 18.24 -6.18 -11.06
N ASN A 56 18.09 -6.13 -9.74
CA ASN A 56 19.18 -6.27 -8.79
C ASN A 56 19.90 -7.62 -8.96
N HIS A 57 19.13 -8.71 -9.08
CA HIS A 57 19.68 -10.04 -9.32
C HIS A 57 20.37 -10.15 -10.69
N ALA A 58 19.76 -9.59 -11.75
CA ALA A 58 20.36 -9.59 -13.08
C ALA A 58 21.70 -8.81 -13.11
N GLU A 59 21.75 -7.65 -12.44
CA GLU A 59 22.97 -6.86 -12.31
C GLU A 59 24.08 -7.63 -11.60
N LYS A 60 23.73 -8.35 -10.52
CA LYS A 60 24.67 -9.23 -9.81
C LYS A 60 25.24 -10.32 -10.72
N LEU A 61 24.40 -10.99 -11.52
CA LEU A 61 24.85 -12.04 -12.43
C LEU A 61 25.77 -11.49 -13.53
N VAL A 62 25.51 -10.28 -14.02
CA VAL A 62 26.33 -9.62 -15.06
C VAL A 62 27.67 -9.12 -14.50
N LYS A 63 27.65 -8.48 -13.33
CA LYS A 63 28.85 -7.86 -12.73
C LYS A 63 29.70 -8.85 -11.94
N GLY A 64 29.16 -10.01 -11.54
CA GLY A 64 29.87 -11.02 -10.78
C GLY A 64 30.54 -10.44 -9.52
N THR A 65 31.86 -10.58 -9.42
CA THR A 65 32.64 -10.08 -8.28
C THR A 65 32.76 -8.56 -8.21
N SER A 66 32.42 -7.83 -9.28
CA SER A 66 32.41 -6.36 -9.32
C SER A 66 31.08 -5.76 -8.88
N TRP A 67 30.10 -6.60 -8.49
CA TRP A 67 28.82 -6.15 -7.99
C TRP A 67 28.97 -5.57 -6.58
N THR A 68 28.48 -4.34 -6.38
CA THR A 68 28.54 -3.61 -5.10
C THR A 68 27.16 -3.40 -4.49
N GLY A 69 26.12 -4.03 -5.04
CA GLY A 69 24.77 -3.96 -4.51
C GLY A 69 24.59 -4.82 -3.26
N THR A 70 23.42 -4.69 -2.64
CA THR A 70 22.99 -5.51 -1.51
C THR A 70 22.06 -6.61 -1.99
N MET A 71 22.26 -7.84 -1.50
CA MET A 71 21.37 -8.96 -1.82
C MET A 71 20.03 -8.77 -1.12
N ILE A 72 18.95 -9.14 -1.79
CA ILE A 72 17.61 -9.03 -1.22
C ILE A 72 17.33 -10.25 -0.35
N THR A 73 17.64 -10.16 0.93
CA THR A 73 17.48 -11.28 1.89
C THR A 73 16.34 -11.07 2.88
N THR A 74 15.99 -9.82 3.14
CA THR A 74 14.99 -9.38 4.11
C THR A 74 14.14 -8.23 3.56
N GLY A 75 13.05 -7.89 4.24
CA GLY A 75 12.25 -6.70 3.95
C GLY A 75 13.07 -5.40 4.05
N ALA A 76 14.04 -5.34 4.96
CA ALA A 76 14.95 -4.20 5.09
C ALA A 76 15.92 -4.06 3.90
N THR A 77 16.43 -5.17 3.36
CA THR A 77 17.25 -5.11 2.14
C THR A 77 16.42 -4.79 0.90
N LEU A 78 15.15 -5.23 0.87
CA LEU A 78 14.21 -4.87 -0.18
C LEU A 78 13.90 -3.37 -0.14
N SER A 79 13.60 -2.80 1.02
CA SER A 79 13.34 -1.36 1.17
C SER A 79 14.55 -0.51 0.78
N SER A 80 15.77 -0.98 1.07
CA SER A 80 17.00 -0.31 0.68
C SER A 80 17.32 -0.40 -0.82
N ALA A 81 16.76 -1.40 -1.51
CA ALA A 81 16.99 -1.62 -2.93
C ALA A 81 15.97 -0.90 -3.82
N LEU A 82 14.87 -0.39 -3.25
CA LEU A 82 13.92 0.46 -3.94
C LEU A 82 14.48 1.88 -4.03
N ASP A 83 14.74 2.34 -5.26
CA ASP A 83 15.17 3.71 -5.50
C ASP A 83 14.04 4.68 -5.11
N GLY A 84 14.34 5.60 -4.19
CA GLY A 84 13.33 6.47 -3.56
C GLY A 84 12.71 5.94 -2.26
N GLY A 85 13.07 4.73 -1.82
CA GLY A 85 12.63 4.14 -0.57
C GLY A 85 11.18 3.62 -0.60
N LEU A 86 10.61 3.43 0.59
CA LEU A 86 9.23 2.99 0.73
C LEU A 86 8.26 4.18 0.60
N PRO A 87 7.12 4.03 -0.10
CA PRO A 87 6.08 5.04 -0.12
C PRO A 87 5.53 5.33 1.30
N GLU A 88 4.88 6.48 1.47
CA GLU A 88 4.24 6.82 2.75
C GLU A 88 3.22 5.73 3.18
N GLY A 89 3.21 5.41 4.48
CA GLY A 89 2.39 4.35 5.05
C GLY A 89 2.94 2.93 4.88
N TRP A 90 4.04 2.75 4.15
CA TRP A 90 4.75 1.47 4.10
C TRP A 90 5.84 1.38 5.16
N VAL A 91 5.89 0.25 5.84
CA VAL A 91 6.86 -0.03 6.91
C VAL A 91 7.58 -1.34 6.65
N VAL A 92 8.73 -1.50 7.30
CA VAL A 92 9.44 -2.79 7.37
C VAL A 92 8.95 -3.51 8.62
N GLY A 93 8.60 -4.79 8.47
CA GLY A 93 8.10 -5.60 9.58
C GLY A 93 9.12 -5.69 10.71
N THR A 94 8.68 -5.34 11.91
CA THR A 94 9.51 -5.32 13.13
C THR A 94 9.61 -6.70 13.78
N THR A 95 8.53 -7.49 13.71
CA THR A 95 8.46 -8.87 14.24
C THR A 95 9.01 -9.90 13.27
N ASN A 96 8.79 -9.69 11.96
CA ASN A 96 9.29 -10.51 10.87
C ASN A 96 10.09 -9.62 9.91
N THR A 97 11.41 -9.57 10.09
CA THR A 97 12.29 -8.70 9.28
C THR A 97 12.30 -9.05 7.80
N ASN A 98 11.74 -10.21 7.42
CA ASN A 98 11.56 -10.64 6.04
C ASN A 98 10.34 -10.01 5.35
N GLN A 99 9.63 -9.07 6.00
CA GLN A 99 8.40 -8.49 5.46
C GLN A 99 8.51 -6.97 5.30
N ILE A 100 7.78 -6.46 4.31
CA ILE A 100 7.35 -5.06 4.24
C ILE A 100 5.82 -5.05 4.14
N CYS A 101 5.16 -4.07 4.74
CA CYS A 101 3.70 -4.00 4.73
C CYS A 101 3.21 -2.56 4.62
N PHE A 102 2.00 -2.40 4.10
CA PHE A 102 1.25 -1.15 4.22
C PHE A 102 0.50 -1.19 5.54
N ASP A 103 0.90 -0.32 6.47
CA ASP A 103 0.40 -0.24 7.84
C ASP A 103 -0.92 0.54 7.87
N LYS A 104 -2.06 -0.18 7.95
CA LYS A 104 -3.38 0.46 8.04
C LYS A 104 -3.81 0.75 9.47
N ASN A 105 -3.25 0.06 10.46
CA ASN A 105 -3.70 0.11 11.86
C ASN A 105 -2.83 1.05 12.74
N GLY A 106 -1.65 1.44 12.24
CA GLY A 106 -0.68 2.35 12.85
C GLY A 106 0.27 1.70 13.85
N ASP A 107 0.38 0.37 13.90
CA ASP A 107 1.24 -0.34 14.86
C ASP A 107 2.63 -0.70 14.34
N ALA A 108 2.89 -0.44 13.05
CA ALA A 108 4.13 -0.74 12.34
C ALA A 108 4.58 -2.21 12.40
N ASP A 109 3.67 -3.14 12.60
CA ASP A 109 3.91 -4.57 12.47
C ASP A 109 3.29 -5.13 11.18
N CYS A 110 3.83 -6.25 10.69
CA CYS A 110 3.30 -6.93 9.49
C CYS A 110 2.60 -8.24 9.88
N THR A 111 2.15 -8.36 11.13
CA THR A 111 1.64 -9.61 11.70
C THR A 111 0.12 -9.74 11.56
N ASP A 112 -0.57 -8.62 11.38
CA ASP A 112 -2.02 -8.57 11.19
C ASP A 112 -2.41 -8.73 9.71
N ALA A 113 -2.39 -9.99 9.25
CA ALA A 113 -2.76 -10.35 7.87
C ALA A 113 -4.20 -9.97 7.46
N ALA A 114 -5.04 -9.54 8.40
CA ALA A 114 -6.43 -9.14 8.17
C ALA A 114 -6.60 -7.68 7.75
N ASP A 115 -5.68 -6.79 8.08
CA ASP A 115 -5.81 -5.36 7.77
C ASP A 115 -4.69 -4.84 6.85
N ASP A 116 -3.55 -5.54 6.83
CA ASP A 116 -2.37 -5.09 6.09
C ASP A 116 -2.13 -5.85 4.79
N PHE A 117 -1.57 -5.12 3.82
CA PHE A 117 -0.99 -5.72 2.63
C PHE A 117 0.47 -6.03 2.92
N VAL A 118 0.81 -7.32 3.03
CA VAL A 118 2.15 -7.78 3.41
C VAL A 118 2.87 -8.38 2.22
N ILE A 119 4.09 -7.94 1.96
CA ILE A 119 5.04 -8.56 1.03
C ILE A 119 6.08 -9.32 1.86
N THR A 120 6.11 -10.64 1.69
CA THR A 120 7.10 -11.51 2.31
C THR A 120 8.24 -11.80 1.33
N VAL A 121 9.46 -11.58 1.79
CA VAL A 121 10.71 -11.81 1.07
C VAL A 121 11.21 -13.21 1.38
N THR A 122 11.39 -14.01 0.34
CA THR A 122 12.24 -15.19 0.37
C THR A 122 13.63 -14.80 -0.09
N ALA A 123 14.63 -15.09 0.73
CA ALA A 123 15.98 -14.58 0.55
C ALA A 123 16.60 -14.96 -0.80
N GLU A 124 17.23 -13.98 -1.43
CA GLU A 124 18.12 -14.18 -2.56
C GLU A 124 19.35 -15.00 -2.15
N THR A 125 19.78 -15.91 -3.03
CA THR A 125 21.05 -16.63 -2.88
C THR A 125 22.02 -16.26 -4.01
N ALA A 126 23.23 -16.82 -3.99
CA ALA A 126 24.19 -16.62 -5.08
C ALA A 126 23.63 -16.98 -6.47
N THR A 127 22.70 -17.94 -6.54
CA THR A 127 22.18 -18.50 -7.80
C THR A 127 20.68 -18.33 -7.99
N THR A 128 19.94 -17.91 -6.95
CA THR A 128 18.48 -17.73 -7.02
C THR A 128 18.10 -16.30 -6.69
N LYS A 129 17.26 -15.69 -7.53
CA LYS A 129 16.64 -14.39 -7.23
C LYS A 129 15.79 -14.46 -5.96
N ALA A 130 15.63 -13.33 -5.27
CA ALA A 130 14.62 -13.22 -4.23
C ALA A 130 13.23 -13.52 -4.79
N GLN A 131 12.37 -14.14 -3.98
CA GLN A 131 10.97 -14.35 -4.32
C GLN A 131 10.11 -13.50 -3.39
N LEU A 132 9.18 -12.77 -3.99
CA LEU A 132 8.22 -11.97 -3.25
C LEU A 132 6.88 -12.69 -3.27
N ALA A 133 6.27 -12.86 -2.09
CA ALA A 133 4.92 -13.34 -1.94
C ALA A 133 4.09 -12.24 -1.29
N LYS A 134 2.87 -12.00 -1.80
CA LYS A 134 1.92 -11.09 -1.16
C LYS A 134 0.92 -11.86 -0.31
N SER A 135 0.54 -11.29 0.83
CA SER A 135 -0.50 -11.77 1.74
C SER A 135 -1.33 -10.56 2.15
N GLY A 136 -2.61 -10.54 1.79
CA GLY A 136 -3.56 -9.45 2.05
C GLY A 136 -4.88 -9.78 1.34
N LEU A 137 -6.02 -9.44 1.93
CA LEU A 137 -7.33 -10.01 1.60
C LEU A 137 -7.63 -10.08 0.09
N ILE A 138 -7.80 -11.31 -0.37
CA ILE A 138 -8.62 -11.65 -1.53
C ILE A 138 -9.91 -12.23 -0.94
N TRP A 139 -10.80 -11.35 -0.49
CA TRP A 139 -12.16 -11.63 -0.01
C TRP A 139 -12.31 -12.70 1.08
#